data_AF-A0A3C1KN15-F1
#
_entry.id   AF-A0A3C1KN15-F1
#
_cell.length_a   1.000
_cell.length_b   1.000
_cell.length_c   1.000
_cell.angle_alpha   90.00
_cell.angle_beta   90.00
_cell.angle_gamma   90.00
#
_symmetry.space_group_name_H-M   'P 1'
#
loop_
_entity.id
_entity.type
_entity.pdbx_description
1 polymer ?
#
loop_
_entity_poly.entity_id
_entity_poly.type
_entity_poly.pdbx_seq_one_letter_code
_entity_poly.pdbx_strand_id
1 'polypeptide(L)' 'AFSDSDPATAAWAPVFQRRIPGAQGREHPVIPGAGHFLQEERGAALAAVVADTVNALPSAAPG' A
#
# COMPACT_ATOMS: atom_id res chain seq x y z
N ALA A 1 -0.52 -0.53 0.66
CA ALA A 1 0.08 -1.64 1.43
C ALA A 1 -0.79 -2.89 1.30
N PHE A 2 -0.17 -4.07 1.35
CA PHE A 2 -0.85 -5.36 1.56
C PHE A 2 -0.57 -5.85 2.98
N SER A 3 -1.31 -6.83 3.47
CA SER A 3 -1.02 -7.50 4.74
C SER A 3 -0.17 -8.77 4.55
N ASP A 4 0.45 -9.27 5.62
CA ASP A 4 1.30 -10.47 5.57
C ASP A 4 0.53 -11.80 5.69
N SER A 5 -0.75 -11.75 6.10
CA SER A 5 -1.54 -12.94 6.41
C SER A 5 -2.81 -13.07 5.53
N ASP A 6 -2.82 -12.44 4.35
CA ASP A 6 -3.88 -12.60 3.32
C ASP A 6 -3.38 -13.38 2.09
N PRO A 7 -3.42 -14.73 2.11
CA PRO A 7 -2.96 -15.54 0.99
C PRO A 7 -3.80 -15.35 -0.28
N ALA A 8 -5.06 -14.90 -0.16
CA ALA A 8 -5.94 -14.71 -1.31
C ALA A 8 -5.47 -13.56 -2.19
N THR A 9 -4.88 -12.51 -1.59
CA THR A 9 -4.46 -11.31 -2.31
C THR A 9 -2.93 -11.13 -2.40
N ALA A 10 -2.13 -11.82 -1.59
CA ALA A 10 -0.67 -11.64 -1.53
C ALA A 10 0.04 -11.70 -2.90
N ALA A 11 -0.36 -12.62 -3.77
CA ALA A 11 0.26 -12.79 -5.09
C ALA A 11 0.06 -11.59 -6.04
N TRP A 12 -0.90 -10.71 -5.76
CA TRP A 12 -1.18 -9.53 -6.58
C TRP A 12 -0.23 -8.37 -6.33
N ALA A 13 0.38 -8.27 -5.14
CA ALA A 13 1.31 -7.19 -4.80
C ALA A 13 2.44 -7.02 -5.86
N PRO A 14 3.20 -8.07 -6.24
CA PRO A 14 4.23 -7.94 -7.26
C PRO A 14 3.65 -7.77 -8.68
N VAL A 15 2.39 -8.16 -8.93
CA VAL A 15 1.75 -7.93 -10.23
C VAL A 15 1.47 -6.44 -10.43
N PHE A 16 0.91 -5.77 -9.42
CA PHE A 16 0.63 -4.33 -9.49
C PHE A 16 1.91 -3.50 -9.60
N GLN A 17 2.93 -3.81 -8.80
CA GLN A 17 4.23 -3.12 -8.87
C GLN A 17 4.86 -3.17 -10.26
N ARG A 18 4.71 -4.29 -10.98
CA ARG A 18 5.22 -4.45 -12.35
C ARG A 18 4.35 -3.77 -13.39
N ARG A 19 3.02 -3.85 -13.25
CA ARG A 19 2.08 -3.43 -14.29
C ARG A 19 1.66 -1.97 -14.22
N ILE A 20 1.81 -1.31 -13.08
CA ILE A 20 1.43 0.09 -12.89
C ILE A 20 2.70 0.96 -12.96
N PRO A 21 2.93 1.74 -14.04
CA PRO A 21 4.14 2.56 -14.17
C PRO A 21 4.34 3.52 -12.99
N GLY A 22 3.26 4.14 -12.51
CA GLY A 22 3.30 5.04 -11.35
C GLY A 22 3.62 4.37 -10.02
N ALA A 23 3.65 3.03 -9.95
CA ALA A 23 4.05 2.27 -8.76
C ALA A 23 5.53 1.89 -8.75
N GLN A 24 6.22 2.00 -9.90
CA GLN A 24 7.63 1.62 -10.02
C GLN A 24 8.53 2.56 -9.20
N GLY A 25 9.51 1.99 -8.51
CA GLY A 25 10.46 2.76 -7.68
C GLY A 25 9.86 3.38 -6.41
N ARG A 26 8.59 3.11 -6.10
CA ARG A 26 7.96 3.53 -4.84
C ARG A 26 8.12 2.45 -3.77
N GLU A 27 8.15 2.88 -2.51
CA GLU A 27 8.07 1.96 -1.39
C GLU A 27 6.64 1.40 -1.26
N HIS A 28 6.52 0.09 -1.06
CA HIS A 28 5.26 -0.61 -0.88
C HIS A 28 5.31 -1.43 0.41
N PRO A 29 5.05 -0.81 1.58
CA PRO A 29 5.15 -1.51 2.84
C PRO A 29 4.10 -2.62 2.97
N VAL A 30 4.46 -3.68 3.67
CA VAL A 30 3.57 -4.77 4.08
C VAL A 30 3.21 -4.56 5.55
N ILE A 31 1.93 -4.64 5.88
CA ILE A 31 1.43 -4.45 7.25
C ILE A 31 1.41 -5.81 7.96
N PRO A 32 2.18 -5.97 9.06
CA PRO A 32 2.27 -7.25 9.75
C PRO A 32 1.07 -7.54 10.65
N GLY A 33 0.75 -8.83 10.79
CA GLY A 33 -0.28 -9.33 11.70
C GLY A 33 -1.67 -8.80 11.35
N ALA A 34 -2.03 -8.86 10.07
CA ALA A 34 -3.38 -8.67 9.57
C ALA A 34 -3.66 -9.68 8.44
N GLY A 35 -4.88 -10.21 8.40
CA GLY A 35 -5.39 -11.06 7.35
C GLY A 35 -6.09 -10.27 6.24
N HIS A 36 -7.18 -10.84 5.72
CA HIS A 36 -7.92 -10.29 4.58
C HIS A 36 -8.62 -8.97 4.89
N PHE A 37 -9.14 -8.81 6.10
CA PHE A 37 -9.81 -7.59 6.55
C PHE A 37 -8.84 -6.64 7.25
N LEU A 38 -7.74 -6.27 6.56
CA LEU A 38 -6.64 -5.52 7.16
C LEU A 38 -7.06 -4.21 7.86
N GLN A 39 -8.12 -3.55 7.38
CA GLN A 39 -8.64 -2.33 7.98
C GLN A 39 -9.25 -2.55 9.37
N GLU A 40 -9.80 -3.73 9.63
CA GLU A 40 -10.42 -4.07 10.92
C GLU A 40 -9.34 -4.41 11.95
N GLU A 41 -8.26 -5.06 11.51
CA GLU A 41 -7.21 -5.55 12.42
C GLU A 41 -6.08 -4.53 12.61
N ARG A 42 -5.74 -3.78 11.55
CA ARG A 42 -4.61 -2.83 11.51
C ARG A 42 -4.98 -1.50 10.85
N GLY A 43 -6.20 -1.02 11.05
CA GLY A 43 -6.70 0.22 10.45
C GLY A 43 -5.80 1.44 10.66
N ALA A 44 -5.27 1.64 11.87
CA ALA A 44 -4.37 2.76 12.16
C ALA A 44 -3.05 2.69 11.38
N ALA A 45 -2.47 1.49 11.22
CA ALA A 45 -1.26 1.30 10.43
C ALA A 45 -1.53 1.52 8.94
N LEU A 46 -2.68 1.06 8.43
CA LEU A 46 -3.11 1.35 7.07
C LEU A 46 -3.30 2.85 6.84
N ALA A 47 -3.93 3.56 7.78
CA ALA A 47 -4.13 5.00 7.70
C ALA A 47 -2.81 5.77 7.66
N ALA A 48 -1.83 5.38 8.47
CA ALA A 48 -0.49 5.97 8.47
C ALA A 48 0.18 5.83 7.09
N VAL A 49 0.17 4.63 6.50
CA VAL A 49 0.72 4.39 5.15
C VAL A 49 0.06 5.27 4.10
N VAL A 50 -1.27 5.44 4.16
CA VAL A 50 -2.01 6.31 3.22
C VAL A 50 -1.60 7.77 3.40
N ALA A 51 -1.54 8.26 4.64
CA ALA A 51 -1.11 9.62 4.93
C ALA A 51 0.32 9.89 4.42
N ASP A 52 1.26 8.97 4.70
CA ASP A 52 2.64 9.05 4.22
C ASP A 52 2.71 9.04 2.69
N THR A 53 1.91 8.19 2.05
CA THR A 53 1.82 8.15 0.58
C THR A 53 1.38 9.49 0.01
N VAL A 54 0.34 10.11 0.57
CA VAL A 54 -0.15 11.42 0.13
C VAL A 54 0.89 12.51 0.34
N ASN A 55 1.54 12.53 1.50
CA ASN A 55 2.57 13.51 1.84
C ASN A 55 3.83 13.39 0.95
N ALA A 56 4.12 12.20 0.45
CA ALA A 56 5.23 11.95 -0.46
C ALA A 56 4.91 12.30 -1.94
N LEU A 57 3.64 12.57 -2.28
CA LEU A 57 3.30 13.01 -3.63
C LEU A 57 3.78 14.45 -3.84
N PRO A 58 4.38 14.76 -4.99
CA PRO A 58 4.68 16.15 -5.34
C PRO A 58 3.37 16.94 -5.36
N SER A 59 3.40 18.15 -4.78
CA SER A 59 2.27 19.08 -4.91
C SER A 59 1.98 19.29 -6.40
N ALA A 60 0.72 19.18 -6.80
CA ALA A 60 0.34 19.39 -8.18
C ALA A 60 0.82 20.79 -8.60
N ALA A 61 1.72 20.85 -9.58
CA ALA A 61 2.16 22.14 -10.10
C ALA A 61 0.92 22.90 -10.59
N PRO A 62 0.74 24.18 -10.20
CA PRO A 62 -0.33 24.98 -10.78
C PRO A 62 -0.08 25.04 -12.29
N GLY A 63 -1.06 24.58 -13.06
CA GLY A 63 -1.08 24.69 -14.52
C GLY A 63 -1.32 26.12 -14.99
#